data_AF-A0A6L5X361-F1
#
_entry.id   AF-A0A6L5X361-F1
#
_cell.length_a   1.000
_cell.length_b   1.000
_cell.length_c   1.000
_cell.angle_alpha   90.00
_cell.angle_beta   90.00
_cell.angle_gamma   90.00
#
_symmetry.space_group_name_H-M   'P 1'
#
loop_
_entity.id
_entity.type
_entity.pdbx_description
1 polymer ?
#
loop_
_entity_poly.entity_id
_entity_poly.type
_entity_poly.pdbx_seq_one_letter_code
_entity_poly.pdbx_strand_id
1 'polypeptide(L)'
;MKEAGEFKRIKYRLGYCNYCFELWMVLHKRACNGPLSHRSQYLGPINQAFGEHFENLDQYKHENDFKRCLSGITVEDVKNAVKRADIITEDNSKNGNKLIKYKG
;
A
#
# COMPACT_ATOMS: atom_id res chain seq x y z
N MET A 1 -15.62 -12.03 -11.70
CA MET A 1 -14.36 -11.57 -12.34
C MET A 1 -14.18 -12.08 -13.78
N LYS A 2 -14.58 -13.31 -14.12
CA LYS A 2 -14.60 -13.80 -15.53
C LYS A 2 -15.63 -13.07 -16.43
N GLU A 3 -16.74 -12.63 -15.85
CA GLU A 3 -17.89 -12.07 -16.60
C GLU A 3 -17.67 -10.65 -17.15
N ALA A 4 -16.71 -9.88 -16.61
CA ALA A 4 -16.48 -8.50 -17.05
C ALA A 4 -15.78 -8.41 -18.43
N GLY A 5 -15.10 -9.47 -18.86
CA GLY A 5 -14.38 -9.51 -20.15
C GLY A 5 -15.29 -9.71 -21.36
N GLU A 6 -16.53 -10.13 -21.16
CA GLU A 6 -17.49 -10.39 -22.24
C GLU A 6 -18.22 -9.11 -22.69
N PHE A 7 -18.37 -8.13 -21.80
CA PHE A 7 -19.16 -6.91 -22.08
C PHE A 7 -18.38 -5.76 -22.72
N LYS A 8 -17.05 -5.72 -22.57
CA LYS A 8 -16.17 -4.78 -23.28
C LYS A 8 -14.81 -5.46 -23.51
N ARG A 9 -14.19 -5.27 -24.70
CA ARG A 9 -12.79 -5.66 -24.98
C ARG A 9 -11.79 -4.79 -24.19
N ILE A 10 -12.00 -4.64 -22.88
CA ILE A 10 -11.08 -3.98 -21.96
C ILE A 10 -10.15 -5.06 -21.44
N LYS A 11 -8.87 -5.00 -21.85
CA LYS A 11 -7.83 -5.86 -21.30
C LYS A 11 -7.51 -5.34 -19.89
N TYR A 12 -8.19 -5.87 -18.88
CA TYR A 12 -7.93 -5.54 -17.48
C TYR A 12 -6.50 -5.98 -17.12
N ARG A 13 -5.55 -5.06 -17.16
CA ARG A 13 -4.23 -5.27 -16.57
C ARG A 13 -4.36 -4.87 -15.11
N LEU A 14 -4.31 -5.84 -14.21
CA LEU A 14 -4.19 -5.60 -12.77
C LEU A 14 -3.02 -4.62 -12.56
N GLY A 15 -3.34 -3.37 -12.21
CA GLY A 15 -2.37 -2.29 -11.97
C GLY A 15 -1.57 -2.46 -10.67
N TYR A 16 -1.39 -3.71 -10.24
CA TYR A 16 -0.67 -4.05 -9.03
C TYR A 16 0.81 -4.15 -9.38
N CYS A 17 1.52 -3.03 -9.28
CA CYS A 17 2.97 -3.12 -9.17
C CYS A 17 3.30 -3.46 -7.70
N ASN A 18 4.31 -4.30 -7.50
CA ASN A 18 4.75 -4.70 -6.15
C ASN A 18 4.98 -3.49 -5.23
N TYR A 19 5.48 -2.38 -5.79
CA TYR A 19 5.70 -1.12 -5.09
C TYR A 19 4.46 -0.59 -4.37
N CYS A 20 3.28 -0.68 -5.01
CA CYS A 20 2.02 -0.28 -4.38
C CYS A 20 1.67 -1.17 -3.19
N PHE A 21 2.10 -2.43 -3.19
CA PHE A 21 1.72 -3.40 -2.17
C PHE A 21 2.53 -3.23 -0.88
N GLU A 22 3.84 -3.01 -0.97
CA GLU A 22 4.65 -2.68 0.21
C GLU A 22 4.16 -1.38 0.87
N LEU A 23 3.90 -0.36 0.06
CA LEU A 23 3.33 0.90 0.54
C LEU A 23 1.95 0.68 1.20
N TRP A 24 1.08 -0.12 0.57
CA TRP A 24 -0.25 -0.44 1.11
C TRP A 24 -0.15 -1.06 2.50
N MET A 25 0.75 -2.03 2.69
CA MET A 25 0.96 -2.68 3.98
C MET A 25 1.43 -1.69 5.06
N VAL A 26 2.36 -0.79 4.71
CA VAL A 26 2.83 0.25 5.62
C VAL A 26 1.70 1.23 5.99
N LEU A 27 0.93 1.69 5.00
CA LEU A 27 -0.14 2.68 5.21
C LEU A 27 -1.28 2.16 6.10
N HIS A 28 -1.50 0.85 6.16
CA HIS A 28 -2.47 0.25 7.07
C HIS A 28 -2.06 0.40 8.54
N LYS A 29 -0.76 0.35 8.85
CA LYS A 29 -0.27 0.43 10.23
C LYS A 29 0.23 1.82 10.63
N ARG A 30 0.73 2.61 9.68
CA ARG A 30 1.41 3.88 9.97
C ARG A 30 1.35 4.88 8.83
N ALA A 31 1.67 6.14 9.15
CA ALA A 31 1.87 7.16 8.13
C ALA A 31 3.19 6.89 7.38
N CYS A 32 3.17 7.12 6.07
CA CYS A 32 4.31 6.97 5.17
C CYS A 32 4.35 8.18 4.22
N ASN A 33 4.60 9.36 4.78
CA ASN A 33 4.50 10.65 4.07
C ASN A 33 5.84 11.11 3.48
N GLY A 34 6.93 10.40 3.79
CA GLY A 34 8.27 10.72 3.27
C GLY A 34 8.47 10.16 1.86
N PRO A 35 9.17 10.88 0.98
CA PRO A 35 9.50 10.36 -0.34
C PRO A 35 10.47 9.19 -0.23
N LEU A 36 10.20 8.11 -0.96
CA LEU A 36 11.09 6.95 -1.08
C LEU A 36 11.54 6.80 -2.54
N SER A 37 12.85 6.82 -2.75
CA SER A 37 13.48 6.74 -4.06
C SER A 37 13.64 5.31 -4.56
N HIS A 38 13.58 4.30 -3.67
CA HIS A 38 13.72 2.90 -4.05
C HIS A 38 12.82 1.98 -3.22
N ARG A 39 12.30 0.92 -3.86
CA ARG A 39 11.36 -0.03 -3.23
C ARG A 39 11.91 -0.67 -1.95
N SER A 40 13.21 -0.98 -1.91
CA SER A 40 13.85 -1.63 -0.75
C SER A 40 13.74 -0.78 0.52
N GLN A 41 13.54 0.54 0.38
CA GLN A 41 13.38 1.44 1.51
C GLN A 41 12.07 1.21 2.27
N TYR A 42 11.09 0.46 1.71
CA TYR A 42 9.89 0.05 2.44
C TYR A 42 10.16 -1.01 3.51
N LEU A 43 11.28 -1.73 3.44
CA LEU A 43 11.61 -2.78 4.41
C LEU A 43 11.69 -2.24 5.84
N GLY A 44 12.33 -1.09 6.04
CA GLY A 44 12.43 -0.45 7.36
C GLY A 44 11.06 -0.10 7.95
N PRO A 45 10.20 0.64 7.22
CA PRO A 45 8.82 0.90 7.63
C PRO A 45 7.99 -0.36 7.87
N ILE A 46 8.15 -1.42 7.07
CA ILE A 46 7.48 -2.71 7.27
C ILE A 46 7.91 -3.34 8.60
N ASN A 47 9.21 -3.50 8.82
CA ASN A 47 9.77 -4.05 10.05
C ASN A 47 9.28 -3.27 11.28
N GLN A 48 9.27 -1.93 11.21
CA GLN A 48 8.75 -1.08 12.29
C GLN A 48 7.23 -1.20 12.49
N ALA A 49 6.45 -1.34 11.41
CA ALA A 49 5.00 -1.41 11.46
C ALA A 49 4.48 -2.73 12.04
N PHE A 50 5.18 -3.83 11.77
CA PHE A 50 4.76 -5.17 12.15
C PHE A 50 5.60 -5.78 13.28
N GLY A 51 6.65 -5.09 13.76
CA GLY A 51 7.54 -5.62 14.78
C GLY A 51 8.42 -6.78 14.28
N GLU A 52 8.74 -6.76 13.00
CA GLU A 52 9.50 -7.81 12.30
C GLU A 52 10.94 -7.37 12.02
N HIS A 53 11.79 -8.33 11.64
CA HIS A 53 13.21 -8.11 11.33
C HIS A 53 13.63 -8.80 10.03
N PHE A 54 12.88 -8.57 8.95
CA PHE A 54 13.23 -9.09 7.63
C PHE A 54 14.53 -8.46 7.12
N GLU A 55 15.39 -9.29 6.53
CA GLU A 55 16.67 -8.89 5.92
C GLU A 55 16.48 -8.20 4.58
N ASN A 56 15.47 -8.62 3.81
CA ASN A 56 15.17 -8.11 2.48
C ASN A 56 13.68 -8.26 2.14
N LEU A 57 13.26 -7.63 1.03
CA LEU A 57 11.86 -7.70 0.58
C LEU A 57 11.46 -9.08 0.05
N ASP A 58 12.42 -9.92 -0.35
CA ASP A 58 12.12 -11.27 -0.84
C ASP A 58 11.71 -12.16 0.34
N GLN A 59 12.43 -12.07 1.47
CA GLN A 59 12.07 -12.74 2.72
C GLN A 59 10.70 -12.28 3.22
N TYR A 60 10.45 -10.97 3.25
CA TYR A 60 9.14 -10.41 3.61
C TYR A 60 8.00 -10.99 2.75
N LYS A 61 8.27 -11.32 1.49
CA LYS A 61 7.29 -11.86 0.54
C LYS A 61 7.13 -13.38 0.60
N HIS A 62 7.91 -14.07 1.42
CA HIS A 62 7.64 -15.47 1.68
C HIS A 62 6.25 -15.62 2.31
N GLU A 63 5.52 -16.63 1.86
CA GLU A 63 4.09 -16.77 2.16
C GLU A 63 3.79 -16.72 3.66
N ASN A 64 4.59 -17.42 4.49
CA ASN A 64 4.41 -17.45 5.93
C ASN A 64 4.70 -16.10 6.60
N ASP A 65 5.75 -15.41 6.16
CA ASP A 65 6.15 -14.09 6.66
C ASP A 65 5.11 -13.03 6.28
N PHE A 66 4.65 -13.08 5.04
CA PHE A 66 3.61 -12.20 4.55
C PHE A 66 2.27 -12.43 5.28
N LYS A 67 1.84 -13.69 5.44
CA LYS A 67 0.62 -14.03 6.17
C LYS A 67 0.66 -13.58 7.63
N ARG A 68 1.82 -13.66 8.28
CA ARG A 68 2.03 -13.16 9.64
C ARG A 68 1.86 -11.64 9.74
N CYS A 69 2.37 -10.89 8.76
CA CYS A 69 2.10 -9.46 8.68
C CYS A 69 0.61 -9.18 8.46
N LEU A 70 -0.02 -9.92 7.53
CA LEU A 70 -1.42 -9.72 7.18
C LEU A 70 -2.38 -10.00 8.35
N SER A 71 -2.10 -11.02 9.16
CA SER A 71 -2.91 -11.32 10.35
C SER A 71 -2.78 -10.25 11.44
N GLY A 72 -1.72 -9.44 11.42
CA GLY A 72 -1.52 -8.29 12.31
C GLY A 72 -2.29 -7.02 11.91
N ILE A 73 -3.01 -7.04 10.78
CA ILE A 73 -3.89 -5.93 10.36
C ILE A 73 -5.29 -6.15 10.92
N THR A 74 -5.71 -5.25 11.78
CA THR A 74 -7.05 -5.25 12.38
C THR A 74 -8.04 -4.40 11.57
N VAL A 75 -9.34 -4.56 11.84
CA VAL A 75 -10.37 -3.69 11.25
C VAL A 75 -10.16 -2.21 11.65
N GLU A 76 -9.62 -1.97 12.84
CA GLU A 76 -9.31 -0.61 13.30
C GLU A 76 -8.14 0.00 12.51
N ASP A 77 -7.12 -0.81 12.17
CA ASP A 77 -6.05 -0.39 11.25
C ASP A 77 -6.62 0.03 9.88
N VAL A 78 -7.60 -0.71 9.34
CA VAL A 78 -8.27 -0.36 8.07
C VAL A 78 -9.02 0.97 8.19
N LYS A 79 -9.80 1.18 9.27
CA LYS A 79 -10.49 2.47 9.50
C LYS A 79 -9.51 3.62 9.62
N ASN A 80 -8.40 3.41 10.32
CA ASN A 80 -7.37 4.41 10.48
C ASN A 80 -6.62 4.68 9.17
N ALA A 81 -6.44 3.68 8.31
CA ALA A 81 -5.87 3.86 6.99
C ALA A 81 -6.71 4.82 6.13
N VAL A 82 -8.04 4.71 6.18
CA VAL A 82 -8.96 5.64 5.50
C VAL A 82 -8.78 7.07 6.03
N LYS A 83 -8.82 7.26 7.36
CA LYS A 83 -8.60 8.57 7.98
C LYS A 83 -7.23 9.17 7.60
N ARG A 84 -6.17 8.35 7.55
CA ARG A 84 -4.84 8.78 7.12
C ARG A 84 -4.84 9.22 5.65
N ALA A 85 -5.57 8.52 4.79
CA ALA A 85 -5.68 8.87 3.38
C ALA A 85 -6.34 10.25 3.20
N ASP A 86 -7.37 10.56 3.98
CA ASP A 86 -8.02 11.88 3.97
C ASP A 86 -7.01 12.98 4.38
N ILE A 87 -6.27 12.77 5.47
CA ILE A 87 -5.23 13.71 5.94
C ILE A 87 -4.14 13.90 4.88
N ILE A 88 -3.62 12.82 4.29
CA ILE A 88 -2.60 12.89 3.25
C ILE A 88 -3.11 13.67 2.03
N THR A 89 -4.39 13.50 1.68
CA THR A 89 -5.03 14.21 0.57
C THR A 89 -5.13 15.70 0.86
N GLU A 90 -5.55 16.08 2.07
CA GLU A 90 -5.60 17.48 2.50
C GLU A 90 -4.22 18.13 2.53
N ASP A 91 -3.22 17.45 3.10
CA ASP A 91 -1.85 17.95 3.20
C ASP A 91 -1.20 18.13 1.82
N ASN A 92 -1.42 17.17 0.90
CA ASN A 92 -0.99 17.31 -0.48
C ASN A 92 -1.63 18.52 -1.17
N SER A 93 -2.92 18.76 -0.94
CA SER A 93 -3.61 19.94 -1.47
C SER A 93 -3.01 21.24 -0.92
N LYS A 94 -2.69 21.30 0.38
CA LYS A 94 -2.05 22.48 1.02
C LYS A 94 -0.64 22.72 0.48
N ASN A 95 0.11 21.66 0.21
CA ASN A 95 1.48 21.73 -0.31
C ASN A 95 1.56 21.98 -1.83
N GLY A 96 0.43 22.23 -2.49
CA GLY A 96 0.39 22.53 -3.93
C GLY A 96 0.51 21.30 -4.85
N ASN A 97 0.47 20.09 -4.29
CA ASN A 97 0.43 18.87 -5.09
C ASN A 97 -0.96 18.75 -5.74
N LYS A 98 -1.01 18.76 -7.08
CA LYS A 98 -2.29 18.70 -7.82
C LYS A 98 -2.96 17.34 -7.61
N LEU A 99 -4.22 17.37 -7.17
CA LEU A 99 -5.09 16.19 -7.15
C LEU A 99 -5.30 15.69 -8.59
N ILE A 100 -4.72 14.54 -8.91
CA ILE A 100 -4.94 13.88 -10.19
C ILE A 100 -6.33 13.23 -10.14
N LYS A 101 -7.32 13.86 -10.77
CA LYS A 101 -8.62 13.24 -11.00
C LYS A 101 -8.46 12.14 -12.05
N TYR A 102 -8.35 10.89 -11.63
CA TYR A 102 -8.46 9.75 -12.53
C TYR A 102 -9.92 9.58 -12.96
N LYS A 103 -10.19 9.74 -14.27
CA LYS A 103 -11.43 9.28 -14.88
C LYS A 103 -11.19 7.82 -15.29
N GLY A 104 -11.84 6.90 -14.58
CA GLY A 104 -11.81 5.46 -14.89
C GLY A 104 -12.45 5.13 -16.23
#